data_AF-A0A399UF90-F1
#
_entry.id   AF-A0A399UF90-F1
#
_cell.length_a   1.000
_cell.length_b   1.000
_cell.length_c   1.000
_cell.angle_alpha   90.00
_cell.angle_beta   90.00
_cell.angle_gamma   90.00
#
_symmetry.space_group_name_H-M   'P 1'
#
loop_
_entity.id
_entity.type
_entity.pdbx_description
1 polymer ?
#
loop_
_entity_poly.entity_id
_entity_poly.type
_entity_poly.pdbx_seq_one_letter_code
_entity_poly.pdbx_strand_id
1 'polypeptide(L)'
;ERKEELYNLPVNDEVEAVKNMHLIGQSQVAFREWNQKWVDLSLNSFADIENNLFEAEGYNHSFRFLKASHQIDQVESQITLIDEDIAAIRNALADLEKQESKNSGRVLHALDLFEELQHRVAENSEQYGQALDEIEKQLENIQSEFSQFVTLNSSGDPVEAAVILDNTENHILALSHIVDRVPALVTTLSTELPDQLQALESGYRKLIDANYHFVETDIEARFHFLDEAFTKNQANIRQLVLDNSEYENGQAHEEINALYDILNREIA
;
A
#
# COMPACT_ATOMS: atom_id res chain seq x y z
N GLU A 1 -1.01 5.80 49.05
CA GLU A 1 -0.04 6.40 48.11
C GLU A 1 -0.08 5.73 46.73
N ARG A 2 0.63 4.62 46.43
CA ARG A 2 0.61 3.99 45.07
C ARG A 2 -0.80 3.80 44.49
N LYS A 3 -1.74 3.29 45.28
CA LYS A 3 -3.16 3.16 44.88
C LYS A 3 -3.77 4.50 44.44
N GLU A 4 -3.58 5.55 45.24
CA GLU A 4 -4.14 6.88 44.96
C GLU A 4 -3.51 7.49 43.72
N GLU A 5 -2.21 7.30 43.50
CA GLU A 5 -1.52 7.72 42.28
C GLU A 5 -2.16 7.08 41.04
N LEU A 6 -2.37 5.76 41.06
CA LEU A 6 -3.01 5.03 39.94
C LEU A 6 -4.46 5.46 39.71
N TYR A 7 -5.20 5.72 40.79
CA TYR A 7 -6.60 6.18 40.70
C TYR A 7 -6.72 7.60 40.12
N ASN A 8 -5.74 8.47 40.40
CA ASN A 8 -5.72 9.86 39.94
C ASN A 8 -5.17 10.03 38.51
N LEU A 9 -4.78 8.95 37.82
CA LEU A 9 -4.38 9.03 36.42
C LEU A 9 -5.56 9.47 35.54
N PRO A 10 -5.34 10.32 34.53
CA PRO A 10 -6.40 10.89 33.68
C PRO A 10 -6.90 9.88 32.61
N VAL A 11 -7.01 8.60 32.94
CA VAL A 11 -7.42 7.56 31.98
C VAL A 11 -8.84 7.80 31.48
N ASN A 12 -9.72 8.40 32.30
CA ASN A 12 -11.07 8.76 31.88
C ASN A 12 -11.06 9.81 30.75
N ASP A 13 -10.18 10.81 30.86
CA ASP A 13 -10.02 11.84 29.83
C ASP A 13 -9.47 11.23 28.54
N GLU A 14 -8.51 10.30 28.63
CA GLU A 14 -7.97 9.54 27.50
C GLU A 14 -9.06 8.67 26.82
N VAL A 15 -9.91 8.01 27.61
CA VAL A 15 -11.05 7.23 27.12
C VAL A 15 -12.08 8.12 26.41
N GLU A 16 -12.45 9.27 26.99
CA GLU A 16 -13.41 10.19 26.36
C GLU A 16 -12.82 10.85 25.09
N ALA A 17 -11.52 11.14 25.06
CA ALA A 17 -10.84 11.63 23.87
C ALA A 17 -10.98 10.63 22.71
N VAL A 18 -10.66 9.36 22.95
CA VAL A 18 -10.78 8.30 21.94
C VAL A 18 -12.24 8.02 21.57
N LYS A 19 -13.17 8.10 22.51
CA LYS A 19 -14.61 7.97 22.26
C LYS A 19 -15.15 9.06 21.34
N ASN A 20 -14.63 10.29 21.45
CA ASN A 20 -15.00 11.41 20.57
C ASN A 20 -14.50 11.24 19.14
N MET A 21 -13.63 10.25 18.88
CA MET A 21 -13.20 9.87 17.52
C MET A 21 -14.25 9.03 16.78
N HIS A 22 -15.42 8.79 17.39
CA HIS A 22 -16.59 8.11 16.78
C HIS A 22 -16.27 6.73 16.20
N LEU A 23 -15.51 5.92 16.95
CA LEU A 23 -14.98 4.67 16.42
C LEU A 23 -16.06 3.68 15.91
N ILE A 24 -15.78 3.01 14.79
CA ILE A 24 -16.55 1.88 14.23
C ILE A 24 -15.65 0.66 13.97
N GLY A 25 -16.25 -0.44 13.51
CA GLY A 25 -15.51 -1.59 13.00
C GLY A 25 -14.60 -2.25 14.04
N GLN A 26 -13.38 -2.60 13.63
CA GLN A 26 -12.40 -3.25 14.50
C GLN A 26 -11.89 -2.30 15.60
N SER A 27 -11.70 -1.03 15.24
CA SER A 27 -11.29 0.00 16.18
C SER A 27 -12.31 0.18 17.31
N GLN A 28 -13.62 0.08 17.02
CA GLN A 28 -14.67 0.13 18.03
C GLN A 28 -14.67 -1.10 18.94
N VAL A 29 -14.44 -2.30 18.40
CA VAL A 29 -14.37 -3.53 19.19
C VAL A 29 -13.20 -3.43 20.17
N ALA A 30 -12.02 -3.08 19.68
CA ALA A 30 -10.82 -2.89 20.50
C ALA A 30 -11.05 -1.82 21.59
N PHE A 31 -11.60 -0.66 21.23
CA PHE A 31 -11.92 0.38 22.21
C PHE A 31 -12.90 -0.09 23.27
N ARG A 32 -13.97 -0.81 22.90
CA ARG A 32 -14.94 -1.35 23.86
C ARG A 32 -14.30 -2.34 24.83
N GLU A 33 -13.40 -3.19 24.36
CA GLU A 33 -12.67 -4.12 25.22
C GLU A 33 -11.78 -3.38 26.24
N TRP A 34 -11.02 -2.38 25.79
CA TRP A 34 -10.15 -1.59 26.68
C TRP A 34 -10.95 -0.72 27.66
N ASN A 35 -12.05 -0.11 27.19
CA ASN A 35 -12.95 0.65 28.05
C ASN A 35 -13.63 -0.24 29.10
N GLN A 36 -14.05 -1.45 28.72
CA GLN A 36 -14.61 -2.40 29.68
C GLN A 36 -13.58 -2.81 30.73
N LYS A 37 -12.34 -3.12 30.33
CA LYS A 37 -11.24 -3.39 31.28
C LYS A 37 -11.01 -2.22 32.23
N TRP A 38 -11.02 -0.98 31.74
CA TRP A 38 -10.90 0.20 32.59
C TRP A 38 -12.06 0.34 33.58
N VAL A 39 -13.30 0.15 33.12
CA VAL A 39 -14.49 0.18 34.00
C VAL A 39 -14.38 -0.89 35.09
N ASP A 40 -13.98 -2.12 34.73
CA ASP A 40 -13.84 -3.22 35.69
C ASP A 40 -12.72 -2.95 36.72
N LEU A 41 -11.59 -2.41 36.28
CA LEU A 41 -10.50 -1.99 37.17
C LEU A 41 -10.94 -0.88 38.14
N SER A 42 -11.58 0.17 37.59
CA SER A 42 -12.01 1.35 38.34
C SER A 42 -13.07 1.04 39.39
N LEU A 43 -13.98 0.10 39.12
CA LEU A 43 -15.10 -0.24 40.00
C LEU A 43 -14.79 -1.39 40.97
N ASN A 44 -14.07 -2.42 40.52
CA ASN A 44 -13.89 -3.64 41.31
C ASN A 44 -12.48 -3.72 41.90
N SER A 45 -11.44 -3.61 41.09
CA SER A 45 -10.06 -3.88 41.53
C SER A 45 -9.55 -2.88 42.58
N PHE A 46 -9.88 -1.60 42.47
CA PHE A 46 -9.53 -0.62 43.51
C PHE A 46 -10.32 -0.81 44.81
N ALA A 47 -11.55 -1.32 44.74
CA ALA A 47 -12.36 -1.65 45.90
C ALA A 47 -11.81 -2.89 46.62
N ASP A 48 -11.37 -3.90 45.85
CA ASP A 48 -10.71 -5.09 46.39
C ASP A 48 -9.40 -4.74 47.12
N ILE A 49 -8.59 -3.83 46.55
CA ILE A 49 -7.40 -3.32 47.23
C ILE A 49 -7.76 -2.60 48.54
N GLU A 50 -8.82 -1.79 48.54
CA GLU A 50 -9.25 -1.07 49.76
C GLU A 50 -9.66 -2.05 50.86
N ASN A 51 -10.42 -3.09 50.51
CA ASN A 51 -10.83 -4.13 51.45
C ASN A 51 -9.61 -4.86 52.01
N ASN A 52 -8.66 -5.24 51.15
CA ASN A 52 -7.44 -5.93 51.59
C ASN A 52 -6.56 -5.05 52.48
N LEU A 53 -6.49 -3.74 52.22
CA LEU A 53 -5.78 -2.79 53.06
C LEU A 53 -6.45 -2.66 54.44
N PHE A 54 -7.78 -2.57 54.47
CA PHE A 54 -8.55 -2.53 55.71
C PHE A 54 -8.37 -3.82 56.55
N GLU A 55 -8.31 -4.99 55.92
CA GLU A 55 -7.99 -6.24 56.61
C GLU A 55 -6.57 -6.25 57.18
N ALA A 56 -5.59 -5.74 56.41
CA ALA A 56 -4.21 -5.61 56.87
C ALA A 56 -4.10 -4.69 58.09
N GLU A 57 -4.82 -3.57 58.09
CA GLU A 57 -4.93 -2.66 59.24
C GLU A 57 -5.54 -3.36 60.46
N GLY A 58 -6.62 -4.15 60.26
CA GLY A 58 -7.24 -4.93 61.33
C GLY A 58 -6.30 -5.97 61.95
N TYR A 59 -5.49 -6.66 61.12
CA TYR A 59 -4.45 -7.56 61.61
C TYR A 59 -3.35 -6.81 62.36
N ASN A 60 -2.93 -5.65 61.87
CA ASN A 60 -1.94 -4.81 62.51
C ASN A 60 -2.40 -4.31 63.89
N HIS A 61 -3.63 -3.79 63.98
CA HIS A 61 -4.24 -3.33 65.22
C HIS A 61 -4.37 -4.46 66.27
N SER A 62 -4.55 -5.69 65.80
CA SER A 62 -4.60 -6.90 66.64
C SER A 62 -3.22 -7.51 66.95
N PHE A 63 -2.12 -6.82 66.65
CA PHE A 63 -0.73 -7.29 66.80
C PHE A 63 -0.40 -8.58 66.02
N ARG A 64 -1.15 -8.90 64.96
CA ARG A 64 -0.95 -10.08 64.09
C ARG A 64 -0.04 -9.73 62.91
N PHE A 65 1.19 -9.32 63.20
CA PHE A 65 2.11 -8.72 62.23
C PHE A 65 2.44 -9.62 61.02
N LEU A 66 2.60 -10.94 61.23
CA LEU A 66 2.88 -11.87 60.11
C LEU A 66 1.72 -11.93 59.11
N LYS A 67 0.47 -11.87 59.60
CA LYS A 67 -0.72 -11.86 58.74
C LYS A 67 -0.87 -10.52 58.03
N ALA A 68 -0.64 -9.42 58.76
CA ALA A 68 -0.64 -8.08 58.16
C ALA A 68 0.41 -7.98 57.05
N SER A 69 1.64 -8.47 57.27
CA SER A 69 2.70 -8.49 56.26
C SER A 69 2.30 -9.27 55.01
N HIS A 70 1.76 -10.49 55.19
CA HIS A 70 1.34 -11.29 54.04
C HIS A 70 0.20 -10.63 53.25
N GLN A 71 -0.73 -9.97 53.95
CA GLN A 71 -1.82 -9.23 53.30
C GLN A 71 -1.29 -8.02 52.51
N ILE A 72 -0.30 -7.31 53.04
CA ILE A 72 0.37 -6.22 52.33
C ILE A 72 1.12 -6.73 51.09
N ASP A 73 1.79 -7.87 51.16
CA ASP A 73 2.44 -8.48 49.98
C ASP A 73 1.43 -8.79 48.87
N GLN A 74 0.22 -9.25 49.23
CA GLN A 74 -0.87 -9.49 48.28
C GLN A 74 -1.37 -8.18 47.67
N VAL A 75 -1.59 -7.14 48.50
CA VAL A 75 -1.98 -5.80 48.02
C VAL A 75 -0.94 -5.26 47.03
N GLU A 76 0.35 -5.40 47.33
CA GLU A 76 1.42 -4.89 46.47
C GLU A 76 1.47 -5.61 45.11
N SER A 77 1.24 -6.94 45.12
CA SER A 77 1.12 -7.71 43.89
C SER A 77 -0.11 -7.29 43.07
N GLN A 78 -1.25 -7.02 43.71
CA GLN A 78 -2.46 -6.54 43.03
C GLN A 78 -2.23 -5.16 42.43
N ILE A 79 -1.61 -4.24 43.18
CA ILE A 79 -1.26 -2.89 42.70
C ILE A 79 -0.37 -2.99 41.46
N THR A 80 0.61 -3.90 41.45
CA THR A 80 1.52 -4.07 40.31
C THR A 80 0.77 -4.57 39.06
N LEU A 81 -0.16 -5.52 39.21
CA LEU A 81 -0.98 -5.98 38.08
C LEU A 81 -1.89 -4.88 37.54
N ILE A 82 -2.51 -4.08 38.43
CA ILE A 82 -3.33 -2.95 38.01
C ILE A 82 -2.51 -1.90 37.28
N ASP A 83 -1.29 -1.61 37.75
CA ASP A 83 -0.36 -0.67 37.10
C ASP A 83 -0.04 -1.13 35.67
N GLU A 84 0.26 -2.42 35.49
CA GLU A 84 0.49 -3.03 34.16
C GLU A 84 -0.74 -2.94 33.26
N ASP A 85 -1.93 -3.26 33.77
CA ASP A 85 -3.18 -3.19 33.02
C ASP A 85 -3.54 -1.74 32.63
N ILE A 86 -3.36 -0.79 33.54
CA ILE A 86 -3.56 0.64 33.27
C ILE A 86 -2.59 1.09 32.18
N ALA A 87 -1.30 0.75 32.30
CA ALA A 87 -0.32 1.09 31.27
C ALA A 87 -0.71 0.50 29.89
N ALA A 88 -1.19 -0.74 29.85
CA ALA A 88 -1.65 -1.38 28.62
C ALA A 88 -2.86 -0.65 28.00
N ILE A 89 -3.87 -0.28 28.81
CA ILE A 89 -5.05 0.49 28.36
C ILE A 89 -4.61 1.83 27.77
N ARG A 90 -3.79 2.59 28.50
CA ARG A 90 -3.34 3.92 28.07
C ARG A 90 -2.53 3.85 26.78
N ASN A 91 -1.64 2.87 26.65
CA ASN A 91 -0.89 2.64 25.42
C ASN A 91 -1.81 2.31 24.24
N ALA A 92 -2.80 1.43 24.43
CA ALA A 92 -3.74 1.08 23.38
C ALA A 92 -4.61 2.26 22.92
N LEU A 93 -5.06 3.11 23.86
CA LEU A 93 -5.80 4.35 23.55
C LEU A 93 -4.92 5.36 22.79
N ALA A 94 -3.68 5.56 23.25
CA ALA A 94 -2.72 6.44 22.59
C ALA A 94 -2.34 5.94 21.18
N ASP A 95 -2.26 4.63 20.98
CA ASP A 95 -2.00 4.04 19.66
C ASP A 95 -3.16 4.32 18.69
N LEU A 96 -4.42 4.25 19.13
CA LEU A 96 -5.57 4.60 18.29
C LEU A 96 -5.54 6.08 17.86
N GLU A 97 -5.27 6.99 18.79
CA GLU A 97 -5.15 8.43 18.51
C GLU A 97 -3.99 8.72 17.55
N LYS A 98 -2.84 8.07 17.78
CA LYS A 98 -1.65 8.23 16.93
C LYS A 98 -1.87 7.72 15.51
N GLN A 99 -2.64 6.63 15.32
CA GLN A 99 -2.96 6.12 13.99
C GLN A 99 -3.83 7.10 13.21
N GLU A 100 -4.86 7.66 13.83
CA GLU A 100 -5.72 8.67 13.20
C GLU A 100 -4.95 9.94 12.80
N SER A 101 -4.09 10.44 13.71
CA SER A 101 -3.23 11.58 13.44
C SER A 101 -2.26 11.32 12.28
N LYS A 102 -1.64 10.13 12.24
CA LYS A 102 -0.74 9.72 11.16
C LYS A 102 -1.47 9.60 9.82
N ASN A 103 -2.63 8.95 9.81
CA ASN A 103 -3.42 8.78 8.60
C ASN A 103 -3.82 10.12 7.99
N SER A 104 -4.17 11.10 8.82
CA SER A 104 -4.52 12.46 8.37
C SER A 104 -3.37 13.19 7.67
N GLY A 105 -2.13 13.02 8.15
CA GLY A 105 -0.95 13.59 7.47
C GLY A 105 -0.61 12.86 6.17
N ARG A 106 -0.70 11.53 6.19
CA ARG A 106 -0.38 10.68 5.04
C ARG A 106 -1.36 10.85 3.88
N VAL A 107 -2.67 10.96 4.17
CA VAL A 107 -3.68 11.11 3.12
C VAL A 107 -3.48 12.41 2.33
N LEU A 108 -3.09 13.50 2.98
CA LEU A 108 -2.78 14.76 2.29
C LEU A 108 -1.62 14.58 1.32
N HIS A 109 -0.54 13.93 1.77
CA HIS A 109 0.60 13.66 0.92
C HIS A 109 0.25 12.72 -0.25
N ALA A 110 -0.55 11.68 0.00
CA ALA A 110 -1.00 10.76 -1.04
C ALA A 110 -1.92 11.45 -2.07
N LEU A 111 -2.77 12.39 -1.63
CA LEU A 111 -3.60 13.21 -2.52
C LEU A 111 -2.75 14.12 -3.40
N ASP A 112 -1.72 14.77 -2.85
CA ASP A 112 -0.80 15.60 -3.63
C ASP A 112 -0.10 14.78 -4.72
N LEU A 113 0.44 13.59 -4.36
CA LEU A 113 1.07 12.68 -5.33
C LEU A 113 0.09 12.19 -6.41
N PHE A 114 -1.15 11.92 -6.01
CA PHE A 114 -2.19 11.51 -6.94
C PHE A 114 -2.59 12.63 -7.91
N GLU A 115 -2.73 13.86 -7.42
CA GLU A 115 -3.03 15.03 -8.25
C GLU A 115 -1.91 15.29 -9.28
N GLU A 116 -0.64 15.21 -8.85
CA GLU A 116 0.52 15.29 -9.75
C GLU A 116 0.49 14.19 -10.82
N LEU A 117 0.14 12.96 -10.44
CA LEU A 117 0.01 11.83 -11.36
C LEU A 117 -1.12 12.06 -12.38
N GLN A 118 -2.29 12.52 -11.92
CA GLN A 118 -3.41 12.87 -12.80
C GLN A 118 -3.02 13.95 -13.81
N HIS A 119 -2.32 14.99 -13.36
CA HIS A 119 -1.86 16.06 -14.23
C HIS A 119 -0.90 15.54 -15.30
N ARG A 120 0.08 14.71 -14.90
CA ARG A 120 1.05 14.10 -15.81
C ARG A 120 0.40 13.21 -16.87
N VAL A 121 -0.63 12.45 -16.48
CA VAL A 121 -1.40 11.62 -17.41
C VAL A 121 -2.21 12.48 -18.37
N ALA A 122 -2.85 13.55 -17.89
CA ALA A 122 -3.62 14.45 -18.74
C ALA A 122 -2.74 15.19 -19.77
N GLU A 123 -1.59 15.71 -19.36
CA GLU A 123 -0.67 16.46 -20.23
C GLU A 123 -0.04 15.61 -21.33
N ASN A 124 0.22 14.33 -21.06
CA ASN A 124 0.91 13.43 -21.98
C ASN A 124 0.00 12.34 -22.56
N SER A 125 -1.32 12.55 -22.53
CA SER A 125 -2.33 11.56 -22.94
C SER A 125 -2.02 10.87 -24.28
N GLU A 126 -1.57 11.63 -25.29
CA GLU A 126 -1.19 11.10 -26.60
C GLU A 126 -0.03 10.11 -26.56
N GLN A 127 0.92 10.26 -25.63
CA GLN A 127 2.12 9.43 -25.53
C GLN A 127 1.83 8.03 -24.99
N TYR A 128 0.70 7.85 -24.30
CA TYR A 128 0.32 6.53 -23.76
C TYR A 128 -0.38 5.64 -24.79
N GLY A 129 -0.87 6.21 -25.90
CA GLY A 129 -1.52 5.46 -26.97
C GLY A 129 -2.62 4.51 -26.47
N GLN A 130 -2.51 3.23 -26.80
CA GLN A 130 -3.50 2.21 -26.42
C GLN A 130 -3.51 1.86 -24.92
N ALA A 131 -2.51 2.29 -24.15
CA ALA A 131 -2.45 2.06 -22.70
C ALA A 131 -3.30 3.07 -21.90
N LEU A 132 -3.70 4.20 -22.52
CA LEU A 132 -4.39 5.29 -21.84
C LEU A 132 -5.66 4.82 -21.13
N ASP A 133 -6.51 4.06 -21.81
CA ASP A 133 -7.77 3.54 -21.25
C ASP A 133 -7.53 2.74 -19.95
N GLU A 134 -6.45 1.96 -19.88
CA GLU A 134 -6.15 1.15 -18.71
C GLU A 134 -5.51 2.00 -17.60
N ILE A 135 -4.67 2.96 -17.93
CA ILE A 135 -4.14 3.96 -16.98
C ILE A 135 -5.29 4.74 -16.34
N GLU A 136 -6.26 5.21 -17.13
CA GLU A 136 -7.44 5.93 -16.63
C GLU A 136 -8.28 5.09 -15.67
N LYS A 137 -8.51 3.81 -15.96
CA LYS A 137 -9.17 2.90 -15.02
C LYS A 137 -8.40 2.74 -13.71
N GLN A 138 -7.08 2.67 -13.76
CA GLN A 138 -6.28 2.58 -12.53
C GLN A 138 -6.37 3.89 -11.72
N LEU A 139 -6.41 5.06 -12.39
CA LEU A 139 -6.68 6.33 -11.71
C LEU A 139 -8.07 6.35 -11.05
N GLU A 140 -9.11 5.86 -11.73
CA GLU A 140 -10.46 5.73 -11.16
C GLU A 140 -10.50 4.79 -9.95
N ASN A 141 -9.77 3.67 -10.01
CA ASN A 141 -9.66 2.73 -8.89
C ASN A 141 -9.03 3.41 -7.67
N ILE A 142 -7.91 4.12 -7.85
CA ILE A 142 -7.24 4.88 -6.79
C ILE A 142 -8.18 5.95 -6.20
N GLN A 143 -8.96 6.64 -7.04
CA GLN A 143 -9.96 7.60 -6.58
C GLN A 143 -11.08 6.95 -5.74
N SER A 144 -11.49 5.73 -6.10
CA SER A 144 -12.44 4.94 -5.31
C SER A 144 -11.87 4.56 -3.95
N GLU A 145 -10.60 4.16 -3.90
CA GLU A 145 -9.91 3.83 -2.64
C GLU A 145 -9.81 5.05 -1.71
N PHE A 146 -9.49 6.24 -2.23
CA PHE A 146 -9.55 7.48 -1.44
C PHE A 146 -10.95 7.75 -0.88
N SER A 147 -12.00 7.49 -1.66
CA SER A 147 -13.39 7.64 -1.21
C SER A 147 -13.73 6.66 -0.08
N GLN A 148 -13.23 5.42 -0.17
CA GLN A 148 -13.37 4.42 0.88
C GLN A 148 -12.58 4.80 2.14
N PHE A 149 -11.35 5.30 1.98
CA PHE A 149 -10.53 5.84 3.06
C PHE A 149 -11.26 6.96 3.80
N VAL A 150 -11.77 7.98 3.08
CA VAL A 150 -12.50 9.10 3.70
C VAL A 150 -13.73 8.60 4.45
N THR A 151 -14.43 7.60 3.89
CA THR A 151 -15.59 6.99 4.54
C THR A 151 -15.19 6.29 5.84
N LEU A 152 -14.15 5.45 5.83
CA LEU A 152 -13.70 4.72 7.03
C LEU A 152 -13.07 5.64 8.08
N ASN A 153 -12.28 6.62 7.65
CA ASN A 153 -11.67 7.61 8.55
C ASN A 153 -12.74 8.50 9.20
N SER A 154 -13.73 8.97 8.43
CA SER A 154 -14.84 9.77 8.97
C SER A 154 -15.82 8.95 9.79
N SER A 155 -15.96 7.67 9.46
CA SER A 155 -16.87 6.78 10.19
C SER A 155 -16.21 6.17 11.43
N GLY A 156 -14.88 6.29 11.59
CA GLY A 156 -14.17 5.97 12.83
C GLY A 156 -13.41 4.63 12.86
N ASP A 157 -12.99 4.05 11.73
CA ASP A 157 -12.05 2.92 11.75
C ASP A 157 -10.66 3.35 11.25
N PRO A 158 -9.83 4.02 12.08
CA PRO A 158 -8.50 4.46 11.67
C PRO A 158 -7.56 3.29 11.35
N VAL A 159 -7.78 2.11 11.92
CA VAL A 159 -6.96 0.93 11.64
C VAL A 159 -7.23 0.42 10.22
N GLU A 160 -8.50 0.26 9.85
CA GLU A 160 -8.85 -0.17 8.48
C GLU A 160 -8.53 0.92 7.45
N ALA A 161 -8.75 2.19 7.79
CA ALA A 161 -8.36 3.32 6.95
C ALA A 161 -6.85 3.33 6.67
N ALA A 162 -6.01 3.02 7.66
CA ALA A 162 -4.56 2.94 7.46
C ALA A 162 -4.17 1.89 6.40
N VAL A 163 -4.83 0.73 6.40
CA VAL A 163 -4.57 -0.35 5.44
C VAL A 163 -4.98 0.06 4.02
N ILE A 164 -6.13 0.73 3.86
CA ILE A 164 -6.52 1.25 2.56
C ILE A 164 -5.51 2.28 2.07
N LEU A 165 -5.10 3.21 2.94
CA LEU A 165 -4.13 4.23 2.59
C LEU A 165 -2.78 3.64 2.17
N ASP A 166 -2.29 2.61 2.88
CA ASP A 166 -1.08 1.86 2.49
C ASP A 166 -1.21 1.30 1.06
N ASN A 167 -2.36 0.67 0.73
CA ASN A 167 -2.59 0.11 -0.59
C ASN A 167 -2.66 1.20 -1.66
N THR A 168 -3.35 2.31 -1.38
CA THR A 168 -3.48 3.45 -2.28
C THR A 168 -2.13 4.10 -2.57
N GLU A 169 -1.28 4.30 -1.56
CA GLU A 169 0.08 4.80 -1.76
C GLU A 169 0.90 3.86 -2.67
N ASN A 170 0.80 2.54 -2.46
CA ASN A 170 1.46 1.55 -3.31
C ASN A 170 0.94 1.57 -4.75
N HIS A 171 -0.38 1.71 -4.95
CA HIS A 171 -0.98 1.81 -6.28
C HIS A 171 -0.56 3.09 -7.01
N ILE A 172 -0.47 4.23 -6.31
CA ILE A 172 0.05 5.49 -6.86
C ILE A 172 1.49 5.32 -7.33
N LEU A 173 2.35 4.71 -6.51
CA LEU A 173 3.76 4.47 -6.86
C LEU A 173 3.89 3.54 -8.06
N ALA A 174 3.13 2.44 -8.08
CA ALA A 174 3.13 1.49 -9.19
C ALA A 174 2.66 2.14 -10.49
N LEU A 175 1.55 2.90 -10.43
CA LEU A 175 1.01 3.60 -11.59
C LEU A 175 1.95 4.70 -12.08
N SER A 176 2.61 5.42 -11.17
CA SER A 176 3.62 6.43 -11.54
C SER A 176 4.76 5.81 -12.35
N HIS A 177 5.27 4.64 -11.90
CA HIS A 177 6.32 3.93 -12.63
C HIS A 177 5.84 3.42 -14.01
N ILE A 178 4.58 2.99 -14.11
CA ILE A 178 3.96 2.60 -15.38
C ILE A 178 3.89 3.80 -16.32
N VAL A 179 3.34 4.93 -15.84
CA VAL A 179 3.19 6.18 -16.58
C VAL A 179 4.55 6.68 -17.10
N ASP A 180 5.62 6.54 -16.33
CA ASP A 180 6.96 6.97 -16.75
C ASP A 180 7.57 6.04 -17.84
N ARG A 181 7.21 4.75 -17.87
CA ARG A 181 7.76 3.75 -18.81
C ARG A 181 6.99 3.63 -20.13
N VAL A 182 5.67 3.74 -20.08
CA VAL A 182 4.79 3.49 -21.24
C VAL A 182 5.17 4.32 -22.47
N PRO A 183 5.45 5.64 -22.38
CA PRO A 183 5.77 6.46 -23.56
C PRO A 183 6.92 5.94 -24.42
N ALA A 184 7.99 5.44 -23.77
CA ALA A 184 9.14 4.88 -24.48
C ALA A 184 8.74 3.60 -25.23
N LEU A 185 7.98 2.70 -24.57
CA LEU A 185 7.53 1.45 -25.17
C LEU A 185 6.57 1.68 -26.34
N VAL A 186 5.65 2.63 -26.19
CA VAL A 186 4.71 3.01 -27.24
C VAL A 186 5.47 3.56 -28.45
N THR A 187 6.47 4.42 -28.22
CA THR A 187 7.30 4.99 -29.29
C THR A 187 8.09 3.92 -30.03
N THR A 188 8.77 3.02 -29.31
CA THR A 188 9.54 1.93 -29.92
C THR A 188 8.65 0.99 -30.73
N LEU A 189 7.47 0.62 -30.20
CA LEU A 189 6.59 -0.35 -30.86
C LEU A 189 5.74 0.25 -31.98
N SER A 190 5.35 1.53 -31.86
CA SER A 190 4.45 2.17 -32.83
C SER A 190 5.19 2.93 -33.93
N THR A 191 6.49 3.19 -33.74
CA THR A 191 7.28 4.02 -34.66
C THR A 191 8.61 3.37 -34.99
N GLU A 192 9.50 3.15 -34.02
CA GLU A 192 10.88 2.74 -34.31
C GLU A 192 11.00 1.36 -34.97
N LEU A 193 10.37 0.33 -34.40
CA LEU A 193 10.43 -1.03 -34.94
C LEU A 193 9.69 -1.18 -36.28
N PRO A 194 8.47 -0.64 -36.45
CA PRO A 194 7.80 -0.62 -37.77
C PRO A 194 8.61 0.11 -38.84
N ASP A 195 9.22 1.26 -38.53
CA ASP A 195 10.05 2.00 -39.49
C ASP A 195 11.28 1.19 -39.91
N GLN A 196 11.92 0.51 -38.94
CA GLN A 196 13.05 -0.39 -39.21
C GLN A 196 12.64 -1.57 -40.10
N LEU A 197 11.50 -2.19 -39.83
CA LEU A 197 10.96 -3.29 -40.64
C LEU A 197 10.61 -2.81 -42.06
N GLN A 198 9.95 -1.65 -42.20
CA GLN A 198 9.61 -1.10 -43.51
C GLN A 198 10.85 -0.76 -44.36
N ALA A 199 11.89 -0.22 -43.72
CA ALA A 199 13.17 0.05 -44.39
C ALA A 199 13.84 -1.24 -44.87
N LEU A 200 13.79 -2.29 -44.05
CA LEU A 200 14.32 -3.61 -44.32
C LEU A 200 13.59 -4.31 -45.48
N GLU A 201 12.25 -4.30 -45.47
CA GLU A 201 11.43 -4.81 -46.57
C GLU A 201 11.72 -4.09 -47.89
N SER A 202 11.85 -2.75 -47.82
CA SER A 202 12.15 -1.92 -48.99
C SER A 202 13.55 -2.21 -49.54
N GLY A 203 14.52 -2.45 -48.65
CA GLY A 203 15.87 -2.87 -49.02
C GLY A 203 15.86 -4.25 -49.69
N TYR A 204 15.15 -5.21 -49.10
CA TYR A 204 15.00 -6.57 -49.64
C TYR A 204 14.36 -6.57 -51.03
N ARG A 205 13.25 -5.84 -51.24
CA ARG A 205 12.60 -5.73 -52.56
C ARG A 205 13.55 -5.20 -53.63
N LYS A 206 14.35 -4.16 -53.32
CA LYS A 206 15.34 -3.61 -54.25
C LYS A 206 16.44 -4.62 -54.62
N LEU A 207 16.85 -5.48 -53.70
CA LEU A 207 17.87 -6.50 -53.95
C LEU A 207 17.33 -7.65 -54.81
N ILE A 208 16.07 -8.06 -54.58
CA ILE A 208 15.38 -9.01 -55.47
C ILE A 208 15.27 -8.43 -56.89
N ASP A 209 14.84 -7.17 -57.03
CA ASP A 209 14.73 -6.48 -58.32
C ASP A 209 16.10 -6.38 -59.04
N ALA A 210 17.19 -6.26 -58.27
CA ALA A 210 18.56 -6.30 -58.75
C ALA A 210 19.09 -7.72 -59.05
N ASN A 211 18.22 -8.74 -58.96
CA ASN A 211 18.47 -10.14 -59.29
C ASN A 211 19.45 -10.87 -58.34
N TYR A 212 19.60 -10.40 -57.10
CA TYR A 212 20.33 -11.13 -56.05
C TYR A 212 19.56 -12.40 -55.65
N HIS A 213 20.29 -13.50 -55.43
CA HIS A 213 19.72 -14.78 -54.99
C HIS A 213 20.07 -15.03 -53.53
N PHE A 214 19.08 -14.92 -52.64
CA PHE A 214 19.23 -15.27 -51.24
C PHE A 214 19.18 -16.79 -51.06
N VAL A 215 20.12 -17.34 -50.28
CA VAL A 215 20.15 -18.77 -49.93
C VAL A 215 19.09 -19.10 -48.89
N GLU A 216 18.75 -18.15 -48.00
CA GLU A 216 17.65 -18.28 -47.05
C GLU A 216 16.29 -17.99 -47.71
N THR A 217 15.40 -19.00 -47.75
CA THR A 217 14.11 -18.95 -48.46
C THR A 217 12.93 -18.34 -47.69
N ASP A 218 13.09 -17.99 -46.42
CA ASP A 218 11.96 -17.66 -45.52
C ASP A 218 11.96 -16.20 -45.01
N ILE A 219 12.65 -15.28 -45.70
CA ILE A 219 12.76 -13.87 -45.26
C ILE A 219 11.38 -13.19 -45.20
N GLU A 220 10.50 -13.41 -46.18
CA GLU A 220 9.15 -12.84 -46.18
C GLU A 220 8.27 -13.39 -45.04
N ALA A 221 8.43 -14.67 -44.69
CA ALA A 221 7.72 -15.25 -43.55
C ALA A 221 8.17 -14.61 -42.23
N ARG A 222 9.47 -14.31 -42.08
CA ARG A 222 10.02 -13.62 -40.91
C ARG A 222 9.49 -12.19 -40.76
N PHE A 223 9.31 -11.45 -41.85
CA PHE A 223 8.63 -10.14 -41.81
C PHE A 223 7.20 -10.26 -41.29
N HIS A 224 6.44 -11.23 -41.80
CA HIS A 224 5.08 -11.47 -41.33
C HIS A 224 5.03 -11.85 -39.84
N PHE A 225 5.96 -12.68 -39.36
CA PHE A 225 6.06 -13.01 -37.93
C PHE A 225 6.39 -11.79 -37.06
N LEU A 226 7.21 -10.87 -37.55
CA LEU A 226 7.49 -9.61 -36.86
C LEU A 226 6.25 -8.71 -36.74
N ASP A 227 5.46 -8.58 -37.82
CA ASP A 227 4.20 -7.82 -37.77
C ASP A 227 3.17 -8.43 -36.79
N GLU A 228 3.06 -9.76 -36.77
CA GLU A 228 2.24 -10.46 -35.79
C GLU A 228 2.76 -10.23 -34.36
N ALA A 229 4.08 -10.29 -34.15
CA ALA A 229 4.71 -10.02 -32.87
C ALA A 229 4.46 -8.58 -32.40
N PHE A 230 4.52 -7.59 -33.30
CA PHE A 230 4.18 -6.21 -32.98
C PHE A 230 2.72 -6.06 -32.54
N THR A 231 1.81 -6.67 -33.28
CA THR A 231 0.37 -6.65 -32.96
C THR A 231 0.10 -7.30 -31.59
N LYS A 232 0.73 -8.44 -31.32
CA LYS A 232 0.65 -9.11 -30.01
C LYS A 232 1.23 -8.22 -28.91
N ASN A 233 2.35 -7.55 -29.19
CA ASN A 233 2.99 -6.70 -28.20
C ASN A 233 2.18 -5.44 -27.87
N GLN A 234 1.41 -4.91 -28.83
CA GLN A 234 0.48 -3.80 -28.58
C GLN A 234 -0.58 -4.19 -27.55
N ALA A 235 -1.03 -5.44 -27.54
CA ALA A 235 -1.94 -5.94 -26.52
C ALA A 235 -1.30 -6.00 -25.12
N ASN A 236 0.01 -6.30 -25.02
CA ASN A 236 0.72 -6.25 -23.74
C ASN A 236 0.78 -4.84 -23.18
N ILE A 237 1.11 -3.84 -24.03
CA ILE A 237 1.12 -2.43 -23.64
C ILE A 237 -0.28 -1.98 -23.18
N ARG A 238 -1.32 -2.37 -23.91
CA ARG A 238 -2.71 -2.07 -23.55
C ARG A 238 -3.12 -2.65 -22.18
N GLN A 239 -2.57 -3.80 -21.81
CA GLN A 239 -2.81 -4.46 -20.53
C GLN A 239 -1.81 -4.05 -19.43
N LEU A 240 -0.92 -3.08 -19.71
CA LEU A 240 0.14 -2.63 -18.80
C LEU A 240 1.14 -3.74 -18.39
N VAL A 241 1.28 -4.78 -19.22
CA VAL A 241 2.26 -5.85 -19.03
C VAL A 241 3.62 -5.43 -19.61
N LEU A 242 4.21 -4.41 -18.98
CA LEU A 242 5.35 -3.68 -19.54
C LEU A 242 6.62 -4.54 -19.65
N ASP A 243 6.90 -5.40 -18.67
CA ASP A 243 8.11 -6.23 -18.68
C ASP A 243 8.09 -7.25 -19.84
N ASN A 244 6.92 -7.84 -20.11
CA ASN A 244 6.76 -8.70 -21.28
C ASN A 244 6.87 -7.88 -22.56
N SER A 245 6.39 -6.63 -22.55
CA SER A 245 6.47 -5.77 -23.71
C SER A 245 7.89 -5.35 -24.06
N GLU A 246 8.70 -5.03 -23.06
CA GLU A 246 10.12 -4.77 -23.19
C GLU A 246 10.87 -5.99 -23.74
N TYR A 247 10.57 -7.18 -23.21
CA TYR A 247 11.16 -8.43 -23.68
C TYR A 247 10.85 -8.69 -25.16
N GLU A 248 9.58 -8.58 -25.56
CA GLU A 248 9.13 -8.80 -26.94
C GLU A 248 9.72 -7.74 -27.90
N ASN A 249 9.85 -6.48 -27.46
CA ASN A 249 10.57 -5.43 -28.21
C ASN A 249 12.05 -5.80 -28.41
N GLY A 250 12.72 -6.31 -27.38
CA GLY A 250 14.10 -6.76 -27.47
C GLY A 250 14.27 -7.92 -28.46
N GLN A 251 13.39 -8.92 -28.41
CA GLN A 251 13.39 -10.05 -29.34
C GLN A 251 13.16 -9.61 -30.78
N ALA A 252 12.20 -8.70 -31.01
CA ALA A 252 11.97 -8.16 -32.34
C ALA A 252 13.17 -7.38 -32.87
N HIS A 253 13.85 -6.62 -32.01
CA HIS A 253 15.05 -5.88 -32.39
C HIS A 253 16.23 -6.82 -32.77
N GLU A 254 16.44 -7.90 -32.00
CA GLU A 254 17.43 -8.94 -32.34
C GLU A 254 17.14 -9.58 -33.71
N GLU A 255 15.87 -9.88 -33.96
CA GLU A 255 15.42 -10.49 -35.22
C GLU A 255 15.60 -9.55 -36.42
N ILE A 256 15.28 -8.26 -36.25
CA ILE A 256 15.53 -7.22 -37.27
C ILE A 256 17.03 -7.12 -37.57
N ASN A 257 17.89 -7.10 -36.55
CA ASN A 257 19.34 -7.05 -36.74
C ASN A 257 19.86 -8.30 -37.47
N ALA A 258 19.36 -9.49 -37.13
CA ALA A 258 19.70 -10.72 -37.83
C ALA A 258 19.31 -10.69 -39.31
N LEU A 259 18.17 -10.09 -39.65
CA LEU A 259 17.75 -9.90 -41.04
C LEU A 259 18.64 -8.89 -41.79
N TYR A 260 19.06 -7.80 -41.14
CA TYR A 260 20.04 -6.87 -41.71
C TYR A 260 21.37 -7.57 -42.02
N ASP A 261 21.86 -8.41 -41.11
CA ASP A 261 23.10 -9.17 -41.30
C ASP A 261 23.01 -10.12 -42.50
N ILE A 262 21.87 -10.78 -42.70
CA ILE A 262 21.62 -11.65 -43.87
C ILE A 262 21.68 -10.83 -45.16
N LEU A 263 20.99 -9.69 -45.21
CA LEU A 263 21.00 -8.82 -46.39
C LEU A 263 22.40 -8.29 -46.70
N ASN A 264 23.15 -7.88 -45.67
CA ASN A 264 24.50 -7.36 -45.82
C ASN A 264 25.49 -8.43 -46.29
N ARG A 265 25.35 -9.68 -45.84
CA ARG A 265 26.22 -10.80 -46.26
C ARG A 265 26.13 -11.09 -47.76
N GLU A 266 24.97 -10.89 -48.37
CA GLU A 266 24.79 -11.11 -49.82
C GLU A 266 25.28 -9.94 -50.68
N ILE A 267 25.44 -8.75 -50.10
CA ILE A 267 25.96 -7.55 -50.79
C ILE A 267 27.50 -7.49 -50.72
N ALA A 268 28.10 -8.04 -49.66
CA ALA A 268 29.54 -8.03 -49.40
C ALA A 268 30.32 -9.06 -50.24
#